data_AF-A0A1C7MMQ8-F1
#
_entry.id   AF-A0A1C7MMQ8-F1
#
_cell.length_a   1.000
_cell.length_b   1.000
_cell.length_c   1.000
_cell.angle_alpha   90.00
_cell.angle_beta   90.00
_cell.angle_gamma   90.00
#
_symmetry.space_group_name_H-M   'P 1'
#
loop_
_entity.id
_entity.type
_entity.pdbx_description
1 polymer ?
#
loop_
_entity_poly.entity_id
_entity_poly.type
_entity_poly.pdbx_seq_one_letter_code
_entity_poly.pdbx_strand_id
1 'polypeptide(L)'
;MDLLSHHSFDTFTLYLLGYDHSGGMLSAKAKKGSCFNREGVLELTHNHGAESDPDFDGYTSGNADPGKGFGHIAITAPDVDAACARFEKLGVVFKEKLTYGRMREIAFILDLDG
;
A
#
# COMPACT_ATOMS: atom_id res chain seq x y z
N MET A 1 -6.48 -2.83 5.26
CA MET A 1 -6.07 -4.14 4.72
C MET A 1 -5.41 -4.92 5.83
N ASP A 2 -5.50 -6.25 5.77
CA ASP A 2 -4.86 -7.16 6.71
C ASP A 2 -3.77 -7.96 5.99
N LEU A 3 -2.81 -8.49 6.76
CA LEU A 3 -1.87 -9.49 6.27
C LEU A 3 -2.61 -10.81 6.02
N LEU A 4 -2.60 -11.29 4.79
CA LEU A 4 -3.20 -12.56 4.38
C LEU A 4 -2.20 -13.72 4.53
N SER A 5 -0.98 -13.51 4.05
CA SER A 5 0.13 -14.45 4.17
C SER A 5 1.47 -13.73 4.04
N HIS A 6 2.53 -14.38 4.48
CA HIS A 6 3.89 -14.02 4.12
C HIS A 6 4.66 -15.27 3.70
N HIS A 7 5.66 -15.07 2.85
CA HIS A 7 6.52 -16.12 2.32
C HIS A 7 7.96 -15.63 2.38
N SER A 8 8.76 -16.23 3.27
CA SER A 8 10.17 -15.89 3.42
C SER A 8 11.04 -16.80 2.55
N PHE A 9 11.96 -16.18 1.83
CA PHE A 9 13.01 -16.80 1.03
C PHE A 9 14.37 -16.37 1.59
N ASP A 10 15.45 -16.89 1.02
CA ASP A 10 16.80 -16.61 1.53
C ASP A 10 17.16 -15.12 1.46
N THR A 11 16.77 -14.43 0.38
CA THR A 11 17.16 -13.05 0.09
C THR A 11 16.01 -12.04 0.13
N PHE A 12 14.76 -12.48 0.26
CA PHE A 12 13.61 -11.59 0.32
C PHE A 12 12.42 -12.24 1.04
N THR A 13 11.47 -11.42 1.50
CA THR A 13 10.19 -11.86 2.03
C THR A 13 9.06 -11.18 1.28
N LEU A 14 8.04 -11.96 0.90
CA LEU A 14 6.79 -11.45 0.32
C LEU A 14 5.74 -11.30 1.42
N TYR A 15 5.07 -10.16 1.45
CA TYR A 15 3.90 -9.89 2.30
C TYR A 15 2.68 -9.65 1.42
N LEU A 16 1.65 -10.48 1.58
CA LEU A 16 0.45 -10.41 0.76
C LEU A 16 -0.66 -9.79 1.62
N LEU A 17 -1.11 -8.60 1.23
CA LEU A 17 -2.14 -7.84 1.94
C LEU A 17 -3.45 -7.81 1.15
N GLY A 18 -4.57 -7.78 1.85
CA GLY A 18 -5.88 -7.59 1.22
C GLY A 18 -6.96 -7.23 2.22
N TYR A 19 -8.13 -6.84 1.72
CA TYR A 19 -9.28 -6.53 2.58
C TYR A 19 -9.92 -7.79 3.14
N ASP A 20 -10.24 -7.80 4.44
CA ASP A 20 -10.97 -8.91 5.02
C ASP A 20 -12.47 -8.78 4.70
N HIS A 21 -12.95 -9.59 3.75
CA HIS A 21 -14.38 -9.66 3.39
C HIS A 21 -15.19 -10.52 4.36
N SER A 22 -14.55 -11.19 5.31
CA SER A 22 -15.21 -12.01 6.32
C SER A 22 -15.58 -11.27 7.59
N GLY A 23 -15.28 -9.97 7.69
CA GLY A 23 -15.54 -9.19 8.90
C GLY A 23 -14.78 -9.70 10.13
N GLY A 24 -13.56 -10.22 9.94
CA GLY A 24 -12.72 -10.75 11.03
C GLY A 24 -13.03 -12.20 11.44
N MET A 25 -13.91 -12.89 10.73
CA MET A 25 -14.29 -14.27 11.08
C MET A 25 -13.29 -15.33 10.62
N LEU A 26 -12.46 -15.05 9.61
CA LEU A 26 -11.48 -16.01 9.11
C LEU A 26 -10.24 -16.09 10.01
N SER A 27 -9.88 -17.32 10.37
CA SER A 27 -8.57 -17.62 10.98
C SER A 27 -7.42 -17.31 10.03
N ALA A 28 -6.20 -17.14 10.57
CA ALA A 28 -4.99 -16.91 9.76
C ALA A 28 -4.77 -18.01 8.69
N LYS A 29 -5.03 -19.28 9.02
CA LYS A 29 -4.95 -20.39 8.06
C LYS A 29 -5.94 -20.22 6.91
N ALA A 30 -7.15 -19.77 7.20
CA ALA A 30 -8.17 -19.55 6.18
C ALA A 30 -7.86 -18.30 5.33
N LYS A 31 -7.33 -17.22 5.92
CA LYS A 31 -6.83 -16.03 5.19
C LYS A 31 -5.72 -16.41 4.20
N LYS A 32 -4.76 -17.23 4.63
CA LYS A 32 -3.70 -17.74 3.74
C LYS A 32 -4.26 -18.59 2.60
N GLY A 33 -5.23 -19.46 2.89
CA GLY A 33 -5.85 -20.33 1.89
C GLY A 33 -6.66 -19.60 0.81
N SER A 34 -7.21 -18.41 1.12
CA SER A 34 -7.98 -17.62 0.16
C SER A 34 -7.14 -16.66 -0.66
N CYS A 35 -5.84 -16.48 -0.35
CA CYS A 35 -5.02 -15.41 -0.89
C CYS A 35 -4.96 -15.36 -2.43
N PHE A 36 -4.87 -16.52 -3.09
CA PHE A 36 -4.80 -16.60 -4.56
C PHE A 36 -6.16 -16.80 -5.25
N ASN A 37 -7.25 -16.84 -4.49
CA ASN A 37 -8.61 -17.05 -5.00
C ASN A 37 -9.51 -15.83 -4.74
N ARG A 38 -8.91 -14.64 -4.82
CA ARG A 38 -9.58 -13.36 -4.55
C ARG A 38 -8.93 -12.24 -5.34
N GLU A 39 -9.64 -11.13 -5.41
CA GLU A 39 -9.17 -9.89 -6.01
C GLU A 39 -8.59 -8.95 -4.94
N GLY A 40 -7.91 -7.89 -5.41
CA GLY A 40 -7.43 -6.80 -4.56
C GLY A 40 -6.35 -7.23 -3.56
N VAL A 41 -5.40 -8.04 -4.01
CA VAL A 41 -4.20 -8.41 -3.24
C VAL A 41 -3.05 -7.51 -3.63
N LEU A 42 -2.41 -6.90 -2.63
CA LEU A 42 -1.17 -6.16 -2.78
C LEU A 42 -0.02 -7.03 -2.26
N GLU A 43 0.93 -7.33 -3.13
CA GLU A 43 2.16 -8.04 -2.78
C GLU A 43 3.28 -7.02 -2.55
N LEU A 44 3.80 -6.96 -1.33
CA LEU A 44 4.98 -6.16 -0.98
C LEU A 44 6.19 -7.08 -0.89
N THR A 45 7.23 -6.77 -1.66
CA THR A 45 8.50 -7.50 -1.63
C THR A 45 9.49 -6.74 -0.76
N HIS A 46 9.90 -7.35 0.34
CA HIS A 46 11.01 -6.88 1.16
C HIS A 46 12.29 -7.60 0.76
N ASN A 47 13.15 -6.94 -0.01
CA ASN A 47 14.50 -7.43 -0.28
C ASN A 47 15.37 -7.24 0.96
N HIS A 48 15.92 -8.34 1.50
CA HIS A 48 16.63 -8.31 2.78
C HIS A 48 17.89 -7.44 2.68
N GLY A 49 18.05 -6.54 3.64
CA GLY A 49 19.22 -5.65 3.74
C GLY A 49 19.02 -4.27 3.11
N ALA A 50 17.97 -4.06 2.32
CA ALA A 50 17.68 -2.75 1.72
C ALA A 50 17.50 -1.64 2.77
N GLU A 51 16.95 -1.98 3.94
CA GLU A 51 16.73 -1.05 5.05
C GLU A 51 18.02 -0.61 5.76
N SER A 52 19.15 -1.28 5.52
CA SER A 52 20.44 -1.03 6.17
C SER A 52 21.56 -0.71 5.19
N ASP A 53 21.27 -0.71 3.89
CA ASP A 53 22.23 -0.41 2.83
C ASP A 53 22.39 1.12 2.68
N PRO A 54 23.55 1.70 3.03
CA PRO A 54 23.77 3.13 2.91
C PRO A 54 23.85 3.61 1.45
N ASP A 55 24.08 2.71 0.50
CA ASP A 55 24.15 3.00 -0.93
C ASP A 55 22.80 2.79 -1.64
N PHE A 56 21.75 2.38 -0.91
CA PHE A 56 20.41 2.20 -1.45
C PHE A 56 19.61 3.52 -1.42
N ASP A 57 19.43 4.12 -2.59
CA ASP A 57 18.68 5.38 -2.77
C ASP A 57 17.15 5.24 -2.63
N GLY A 58 16.64 4.03 -2.36
CA GLY A 58 15.21 3.72 -2.31
C GLY A 58 14.64 3.20 -3.63
N TYR A 59 13.36 2.82 -3.61
CA TYR A 59 12.64 2.40 -4.81
C TYR A 59 12.15 3.60 -5.62
N THR A 60 11.95 3.42 -6.94
CA THR A 60 11.32 4.42 -7.78
C THR A 60 9.80 4.24 -7.78
N SER A 61 9.05 5.31 -7.49
CA SER A 61 7.59 5.28 -7.54
C SER A 61 7.03 5.37 -8.97
N GLY A 62 7.87 5.53 -9.99
CA GLY A 62 7.45 5.60 -11.39
C GLY A 62 6.77 6.91 -11.82
N ASN A 63 6.74 7.92 -10.94
CA ASN A 63 6.10 9.22 -11.22
C ASN A 63 7.07 10.31 -11.72
N ALA A 64 8.37 10.00 -11.89
CA ALA A 64 9.42 10.93 -12.30
C ALA A 64 10.28 10.39 -13.46
N ASP A 65 10.86 11.30 -14.25
CA ASP A 65 11.81 10.93 -15.33
C ASP A 65 13.16 10.48 -14.73
N PRO A 66 13.95 9.63 -15.43
CA PRO A 66 13.66 8.99 -16.72
C PRO A 66 12.76 7.74 -16.62
N GLY A 67 12.39 7.33 -15.41
CA GLY A 67 11.73 6.06 -15.11
C GLY A 67 10.21 6.11 -15.00
N LYS A 68 9.52 6.97 -15.77
CA LYS A 68 8.05 7.05 -15.70
C LYS A 68 7.39 5.75 -16.14
N GLY A 69 6.43 5.25 -15.36
CA GLY A 69 5.75 3.99 -15.63
C GLY A 69 4.55 3.75 -14.71
N PHE A 70 4.76 3.00 -13.62
CA PHE A 70 3.76 2.86 -12.57
C PHE A 70 3.35 4.23 -12.01
N GLY A 71 2.06 4.39 -11.68
CA GLY A 71 1.53 5.64 -11.15
C GLY A 71 1.20 5.55 -9.66
N HIS A 72 0.19 4.76 -9.32
CA HIS A 72 -0.29 4.60 -7.95
C HIS A 72 -1.21 3.38 -7.84
N ILE A 73 -1.44 2.93 -6.61
CA ILE A 73 -2.60 2.11 -6.25
C ILE A 73 -3.76 3.03 -5.82
N ALA A 74 -4.99 2.51 -5.89
CA ALA A 74 -6.17 3.24 -5.48
C ALA A 74 -6.95 2.46 -4.41
N ILE A 75 -7.38 3.17 -3.37
CA ILE A 75 -8.26 2.65 -2.32
C ILE A 75 -9.54 3.48 -2.34
N THR A 76 -10.69 2.81 -2.45
CA THR A 76 -11.99 3.46 -2.32
C THR A 76 -12.34 3.61 -0.85
N ALA A 77 -12.88 4.77 -0.48
CA ALA A 77 -13.37 5.07 0.85
C ALA A 77 -14.86 5.45 0.78
N PRO A 78 -15.68 5.05 1.76
CA PRO A 78 -17.09 5.46 1.81
C PRO A 78 -17.27 6.98 1.97
N ASP A 79 -16.32 7.64 2.63
CA ASP A 79 -16.27 9.08 2.86
C ASP A 79 -14.80 9.52 2.75
N VAL A 80 -14.49 10.23 1.66
CA VAL A 80 -13.12 10.65 1.34
C VAL A 80 -12.64 11.79 2.25
N ASP A 81 -13.55 12.67 2.69
CA ASP A 81 -13.24 13.77 3.61
C ASP A 81 -12.88 13.22 4.99
N ALA A 82 -13.67 12.28 5.51
CA ALA A 82 -13.40 11.62 6.79
C ALA A 82 -12.09 10.81 6.74
N ALA A 83 -11.81 10.13 5.61
CA ALA A 83 -10.56 9.42 5.42
C ALA A 83 -9.36 10.37 5.42
N CYS A 84 -9.45 11.49 4.68
CA CYS A 84 -8.39 12.50 4.62
C CYS A 84 -8.14 13.15 5.99
N ALA A 85 -9.19 13.54 6.72
CA ALA A 85 -9.06 14.09 8.06
C ALA A 85 -8.36 13.12 9.03
N ARG A 86 -8.64 11.81 8.92
CA ARG A 86 -7.94 10.77 9.68
C ARG A 86 -6.47 10.70 9.30
N PHE A 87 -6.14 10.72 8.01
CA PHE A 87 -4.76 10.68 7.54
C PHE A 87 -3.95 11.91 7.99
N GLU A 88 -4.55 13.10 7.95
CA GLU A 88 -3.92 14.32 8.48
C GLU A 88 -3.64 14.21 9.99
N LYS A 89 -4.60 13.71 10.77
CA LYS A 89 -4.42 13.50 12.22
C LYS A 89 -3.29 12.50 12.53
N LEU A 90 -3.08 11.53 11.63
CA LEU A 90 -2.01 10.54 11.75
C LEU A 90 -0.67 11.01 11.18
N GLY A 91 -0.59 12.23 10.64
CA GLY A 91 0.63 12.78 10.07
C GLY A 91 1.04 12.16 8.73
N VAL A 92 0.11 11.56 7.99
CA VAL A 92 0.38 11.01 6.66
C VAL A 92 0.73 12.12 5.68
N VAL A 93 1.74 11.87 4.84
CA VAL A 93 2.18 12.83 3.82
C VAL A 93 1.22 12.80 2.64
N PHE A 94 0.71 13.98 2.27
CA PHE A 94 -0.13 14.15 1.08
C PHE A 94 0.70 14.63 -0.10
N LYS A 95 0.56 13.96 -1.23
CA LYS A 95 1.01 14.46 -2.53
C LYS A 95 0.07 15.53 -3.07
N GLU A 96 -1.23 15.29 -2.95
CA GLU A 96 -2.30 16.20 -3.37
C GLU A 96 -3.51 16.01 -2.43
N LYS A 97 -3.94 17.09 -1.76
CA LYS A 97 -5.12 17.04 -0.87
C LYS A 97 -6.40 17.32 -1.66
N LEU A 98 -7.53 16.86 -1.14
CA LEU A 98 -8.88 17.14 -1.70
C LEU A 98 -9.14 18.63 -2.00
N THR A 99 -8.59 19.51 -1.17
CA THR A 99 -8.78 20.96 -1.28
C THR A 99 -7.99 21.60 -2.43
N TYR A 100 -6.98 20.90 -2.95
CA TYR A 100 -6.04 21.40 -3.94
C TYR A 100 -6.22 20.61 -5.24
N GLY A 101 -7.18 21.00 -6.07
CA GLY A 101 -7.42 20.35 -7.35
C GLY A 101 -8.75 20.75 -8.00
N ARG A 102 -8.96 20.34 -9.25
CA ARG A 102 -10.26 20.46 -9.93
C ARG A 102 -11.24 19.34 -9.53
N MET A 103 -10.73 18.21 -9.05
CA MET A 103 -11.52 17.07 -8.58
C MET A 103 -11.49 17.04 -7.06
N ARG A 104 -12.66 17.22 -6.43
CA ARG A 104 -12.81 17.26 -4.96
C ARG A 104 -13.16 15.90 -4.35
N GLU A 105 -13.03 14.83 -5.13
CA GLU A 105 -13.44 13.48 -4.76
C GLU A 105 -12.26 12.52 -4.63
N ILE A 106 -11.03 13.00 -4.89
CA ILE A 106 -9.81 12.19 -4.92
C ILE A 106 -8.69 12.94 -4.21
N ALA A 107 -7.91 12.22 -3.40
CA ALA A 107 -6.66 12.69 -2.82
C ALA A 107 -5.55 11.67 -3.06
N PHE A 108 -4.32 12.16 -3.11
CA PHE A 108 -3.11 11.35 -3.23
C PHE A 108 -2.27 11.49 -1.97
N ILE A 109 -1.98 10.36 -1.33
CA ILE A 109 -1.06 10.24 -0.20
C ILE A 109 0.15 9.43 -0.61
N LEU A 110 1.25 9.59 0.14
CA LEU A 110 2.48 8.83 -0.05
C LEU A 110 2.63 7.79 1.05
N ASP A 111 3.20 6.63 0.73
CA ASP A 111 3.69 5.70 1.72
C ASP A 111 5.13 6.05 2.13
N LEU A 112 5.86 5.11 2.75
CA LEU A 112 7.24 5.34 3.19
C LEU A 112 8.25 5.32 2.03
N ASP A 113 7.91 4.68 0.91
CA ASP A 113 8.76 4.53 -0.28
C ASP A 113 8.45 5.61 -1.35
N GLY A 114 7.33 6.33 -1.24
CA GLY A 114 7.03 7.56 -2.00
C GLY A 114 6.02 7.40 -3.12
#